data_AF-A0AA35VS53-F1
#
_entry.id   AF-A0AA35VS53-F1
#
_cell.length_a   1.000
_cell.length_b   1.000
_cell.length_c   1.000
_cell.angle_alpha   90.00
_cell.angle_beta   90.00
_cell.angle_gamma   90.00
#
_symmetry.space_group_name_H-M   'P 1'
#
loop_
_entity.id
_entity.type
_entity.pdbx_description
1 polymer ?
#
loop_
_entity_poly.entity_id
_entity_poly.type
_entity_poly.pdbx_seq_one_letter_code
_entity_poly.pdbx_strand_id
1 'polypeptide(L)'
;MQEEVISFEVANHKISINKPNFCKLLGLVPSKVVIKPNSIPDTSLIEMFYQMGYTGDISLLLKFKKSFLPPIWNSLFTILFKSLSERVAGSNSASNMFYNLLFGLFNGVNLDFGFVIWAQLLQSIIRPLDTQKFRVLVSSRSWSKNI
;
A
#
# COMPACT_ATOMS: atom_id res chain seq x y z
N MET A 1 0.69 -7.50 19.42
CA MET A 1 1.18 -6.96 18.13
C MET A 1 2.21 -5.90 18.42
N GLN A 2 3.42 -6.01 17.85
CA GLN A 2 4.42 -4.94 17.94
C GLN A 2 3.96 -3.76 17.07
N GLU A 3 3.98 -2.55 17.62
CA GLU A 3 3.72 -1.33 16.84
C GLU A 3 4.98 -0.95 16.08
N GLU A 4 4.87 -0.83 14.76
CA GLU A 4 5.92 -0.26 13.92
C GLU A 4 6.04 1.24 14.22
N VAL A 5 7.22 1.66 14.67
CA VAL A 5 7.56 3.05 14.94
C VAL A 5 8.69 3.47 14.02
N ILE A 6 8.49 4.56 13.29
CA ILE A 6 9.53 5.22 12.51
C ILE A 6 10.14 6.30 13.40
N SER A 7 11.48 6.30 13.52
CA SER A 7 12.22 7.36 14.21
C SER A 7 13.16 8.05 13.23
N PHE A 8 13.20 9.38 13.26
CA PHE A 8 14.09 10.21 12.46
C PHE A 8 14.62 11.38 13.32
N GLU A 9 15.77 11.91 12.93
CA GLU A 9 16.43 13.00 13.64
C GLU A 9 16.39 14.27 12.79
N VAL A 10 15.87 15.37 13.37
CA VAL A 10 15.80 16.69 12.72
C VAL A 10 16.42 17.69 13.68
N ALA A 11 17.48 18.37 13.26
CA ALA A 11 18.16 19.39 14.07
C ALA A 11 18.49 18.92 15.50
N ASN A 12 19.11 17.75 15.65
CA ASN A 12 19.44 17.09 16.92
C ASN A 12 18.24 16.70 17.81
N HIS A 13 17.01 16.80 17.29
CA HIS A 13 15.81 16.32 17.95
C HIS A 13 15.37 15.01 17.33
N LYS A 14 15.27 13.97 18.16
CA LYS A 14 14.72 12.69 17.75
C LYS A 14 13.19 12.76 17.77
N ILE A 15 12.59 12.58 16.60
CA ILE A 15 11.15 12.53 16.42
C ILE A 15 10.78 11.09 16.07
N SER A 16 9.72 10.58 16.69
CA SER A 16 9.19 9.25 16.40
C SER A 16 7.69 9.30 16.16
N ILE A 17 7.25 8.54 15.17
CA ILE A 17 5.84 8.44 14.79
C ILE A 17 5.47 6.97 14.57
N ASN A 18 4.30 6.58 15.07
CA ASN A 18 3.71 5.27 14.83
C ASN A 18 2.53 5.41 13.85
N LYS A 19 2.09 4.29 13.27
CA LYS A 19 0.98 4.28 12.29
C LYS A 19 -0.27 5.01 12.79
N PRO A 20 -0.80 4.80 14.02
CA PRO A 20 -1.99 5.51 14.49
C PRO A 20 -1.83 7.03 14.50
N ASN A 21 -0.69 7.55 14.99
CA ASN A 21 -0.44 8.98 15.02
C ASN A 21 -0.25 9.56 13.62
N PHE A 22 0.40 8.82 12.72
CA PHE A 22 0.52 9.19 11.31
C PHE A 22 -0.84 9.32 10.63
N CYS A 23 -1.71 8.33 10.77
CA CYS A 23 -3.07 8.39 10.23
C CYS A 23 -3.84 9.59 10.78
N LYS A 24 -3.72 9.87 12.08
CA LYS A 24 -4.34 11.02 12.73
C LYS A 24 -3.84 12.36 12.15
N LEU A 25 -2.54 12.50 11.90
CA LEU A 25 -1.96 13.71 11.28
C LEU A 25 -2.51 13.95 9.87
N LEU A 26 -2.75 12.89 9.11
CA LEU A 26 -3.31 12.98 7.76
C LEU A 26 -4.84 13.14 7.73
N GLY A 27 -5.49 13.23 8.89
CA GLY A 27 -6.95 13.26 8.97
C GLY A 27 -7.62 11.97 8.50
N LEU A 28 -6.88 10.86 8.42
CA LEU A 28 -7.42 9.55 8.07
C LEU A 28 -8.15 9.01 9.29
N VAL A 29 -9.48 9.15 9.27
CA VAL A 29 -10.34 8.63 10.32
C VAL A 29 -10.27 7.10 10.28
N PRO A 30 -9.94 6.42 11.40
CA PRO A 30 -10.04 4.97 11.46
C PRO A 30 -11.52 4.60 11.31
N SER A 31 -11.90 4.16 10.11
CA SER A 31 -13.26 3.67 9.87
C SER A 31 -13.45 2.36 10.66
N LYS A 32 -14.69 2.12 11.12
CA LYS A 32 -15.03 0.97 11.98
C LYS A 32 -15.02 -0.36 11.22
N VAL A 33 -15.19 -0.32 9.90
CA VAL A 33 -15.17 -1.50 9.02
C VAL A 33 -14.25 -1.18 7.87
N VAL A 34 -13.04 -1.72 7.95
CA VAL A 34 -11.99 -1.42 7.00
C VAL A 34 -11.33 -2.73 6.61
N ILE A 35 -11.38 -3.05 5.32
CA ILE A 35 -10.70 -4.22 4.79
C ILE A 35 -9.21 -3.87 4.67
N LYS A 36 -8.37 -4.69 5.30
CA LYS A 36 -6.92 -4.57 5.11
C LYS A 36 -6.62 -4.98 3.67
N PRO A 37 -5.91 -4.15 2.88
CA PRO A 37 -5.58 -4.50 1.50
C PRO A 37 -4.93 -5.88 1.38
N ASN A 38 -4.04 -6.23 2.29
CA ASN A 38 -3.31 -7.50 2.27
C ASN A 38 -4.14 -8.73 2.68
N SER A 39 -5.39 -8.56 3.12
CA SER A 39 -6.28 -9.69 3.44
C SER A 39 -7.18 -10.10 2.28
N ILE A 40 -7.08 -9.42 1.13
CA ILE A 40 -7.88 -9.76 -0.06
C ILE A 40 -7.20 -10.95 -0.76
N PRO A 41 -7.88 -12.09 -0.91
CA PRO A 41 -7.31 -13.25 -1.60
C PRO A 41 -7.07 -12.97 -3.08
N ASP A 42 -6.01 -13.55 -3.63
CA ASP A 42 -5.69 -13.44 -5.06
C ASP A 42 -6.84 -13.94 -5.95
N THR A 43 -7.58 -14.97 -5.51
CA THR A 43 -8.75 -15.49 -6.22
C THR A 43 -9.85 -14.44 -6.35
N SER A 44 -10.13 -13.67 -5.29
CA SER A 44 -11.11 -12.58 -5.32
C SER A 44 -10.68 -11.43 -6.24
N LEU A 45 -9.38 -11.16 -6.33
CA LEU A 45 -8.84 -10.18 -7.28
C LEU A 45 -9.00 -10.65 -8.72
N ILE A 46 -8.74 -11.93 -9.00
CA ILE A 46 -8.91 -12.53 -10.33
C ILE A 46 -10.38 -12.51 -10.75
N GLU A 47 -11.28 -12.94 -9.86
CA GLU A 47 -12.74 -12.89 -10.09
C GLU A 47 -13.22 -11.47 -10.40
N MET A 48 -12.76 -10.49 -9.63
CA MET A 48 -13.05 -9.08 -9.85
C MET A 48 -12.61 -8.63 -11.26
N PHE A 49 -11.41 -8.99 -11.72
CA PHE A 49 -10.97 -8.62 -13.06
C PHE A 49 -11.89 -9.18 -14.15
N TYR A 50 -12.32 -10.44 -14.03
CA TYR A 50 -13.29 -11.00 -14.97
C TYR A 50 -14.66 -10.30 -14.89
N GLN A 51 -15.14 -9.96 -13.69
CA GLN A 51 -16.38 -9.19 -13.51
C GLN A 51 -16.31 -7.77 -14.10
N MET A 52 -15.13 -7.15 -14.12
CA MET A 52 -14.90 -5.88 -14.79
C MET A 52 -14.96 -5.96 -16.31
N GLY A 53 -14.91 -7.16 -16.90
CA GLY A 53 -14.82 -7.38 -18.35
C GLY A 53 -13.39 -7.54 -18.87
N TYR A 54 -12.45 -8.01 -18.04
CA TYR A 54 -11.09 -8.32 -18.48
C TYR A 54 -11.10 -9.46 -19.51
N THR A 55 -10.38 -9.28 -20.63
CA THR A 55 -10.45 -10.19 -21.79
C THR A 55 -9.28 -11.16 -21.93
N GLY A 56 -8.25 -11.04 -21.10
CA GLY A 56 -7.10 -11.95 -21.11
C GLY A 56 -7.30 -13.13 -20.15
N ASP A 57 -6.41 -14.12 -20.25
CA ASP A 57 -6.33 -15.21 -19.28
C ASP A 57 -5.46 -14.79 -18.07
N ILE A 58 -6.09 -14.69 -16.90
CA ILE A 58 -5.41 -14.50 -15.61
C ILE A 58 -5.50 -15.80 -14.80
N SER A 59 -4.60 -16.74 -15.07
CA SER A 59 -4.40 -17.90 -14.19
C SER A 59 -3.66 -17.54 -12.90
N LEU A 60 -2.87 -16.45 -12.93
CA LEU A 60 -2.06 -15.93 -11.82
C LEU A 60 -1.99 -14.40 -11.94
N LEU A 61 -2.04 -13.68 -10.81
CA LEU A 61 -1.95 -12.21 -10.82
C LEU A 61 -0.67 -11.66 -11.47
N LEU A 62 0.42 -12.43 -11.46
CA LEU A 62 1.66 -12.07 -12.16
C LEU A 62 1.50 -12.01 -13.69
N LYS A 63 0.48 -12.67 -14.25
CA LYS A 63 0.15 -12.65 -15.69
C LYS A 63 -0.80 -11.51 -16.05
N PHE A 64 -1.27 -10.73 -15.07
CA PHE A 64 -2.13 -9.58 -15.34
C PHE A 64 -1.45 -8.61 -16.32
N LYS A 65 -2.19 -8.18 -17.34
CA LYS A 65 -1.78 -7.13 -18.26
C LYS A 65 -2.88 -6.09 -18.34
N LYS A 66 -2.54 -4.86 -17.95
CA LYS A 66 -3.46 -3.72 -17.98
C LYS A 66 -4.18 -3.54 -19.33
N SER A 67 -3.52 -3.86 -20.45
CA SER A 67 -4.09 -3.73 -21.81
C SER A 67 -5.36 -4.53 -22.04
N PHE A 68 -5.63 -5.58 -21.25
CA PHE A 68 -6.84 -6.39 -21.35
C PHE A 68 -7.99 -5.90 -20.48
N LEU A 69 -7.78 -4.83 -19.69
CA LEU A 69 -8.88 -4.14 -19.01
C LEU A 69 -9.70 -3.32 -20.00
N PRO A 70 -11.02 -3.18 -19.78
CA PRO A 70 -11.83 -2.21 -20.52
C PRO A 70 -11.29 -0.77 -20.37
N PRO A 71 -11.57 0.12 -21.33
CA PRO A 71 -10.95 1.44 -21.39
C PRO A 71 -11.08 2.29 -20.11
N ILE A 72 -12.25 2.26 -19.47
CA ILE A 72 -12.51 3.02 -18.23
C ILE A 72 -11.65 2.48 -17.09
N TRP A 73 -11.62 1.16 -16.90
CA TRP A 73 -10.83 0.52 -15.84
C TRP A 73 -9.33 0.66 -16.08
N ASN A 74 -8.88 0.56 -17.34
CA ASN A 74 -7.49 0.81 -17.71
C ASN A 74 -7.08 2.26 -17.37
N SER A 75 -7.95 3.23 -17.66
CA SER A 75 -7.71 4.65 -17.37
C SER A 75 -7.61 4.89 -15.85
N LEU A 76 -8.56 4.37 -15.08
CA LEU A 76 -8.53 4.47 -13.61
C LEU A 76 -7.29 3.81 -13.01
N PHE A 77 -6.96 2.60 -13.46
CA PHE A 77 -5.75 1.91 -13.03
C PHE A 77 -4.49 2.72 -13.35
N THR A 78 -4.46 3.40 -14.49
CA THR A 78 -3.35 4.28 -14.89
C THR A 78 -3.24 5.49 -13.97
N ILE A 79 -4.35 6.11 -13.60
CA ILE A 79 -4.38 7.22 -12.65
C ILE A 79 -3.85 6.77 -11.29
N LEU A 80 -4.35 5.64 -10.76
CA LEU A 80 -3.86 5.06 -9.51
C LEU A 80 -2.36 4.78 -9.57
N PHE A 81 -1.90 4.13 -10.65
CA PHE A 81 -0.50 3.81 -10.83
C PHE A 81 0.37 5.06 -10.89
N LYS A 82 0.02 6.06 -11.71
CA LYS A 82 0.83 7.28 -11.86
C LYS A 82 0.81 8.19 -10.62
N SER A 83 -0.29 8.22 -9.88
CA SER A 83 -0.42 9.08 -8.70
C SER A 83 0.29 8.53 -7.47
N LEU A 84 0.37 7.20 -7.33
CA LEU A 84 0.94 6.55 -6.15
C LEU A 84 2.30 5.90 -6.42
N SER A 85 2.65 5.64 -7.68
CA SER A 85 4.00 5.18 -8.04
C SER A 85 4.88 6.39 -8.36
N GLU A 86 6.01 6.51 -7.66
CA GLU A 86 7.10 7.42 -8.07
C GLU A 86 7.69 7.05 -9.45
N ARG A 87 7.29 5.92 -10.04
CA ARG A 87 7.79 5.47 -11.35
C ARG A 87 7.01 6.11 -12.49
N VAL A 88 7.73 6.91 -13.28
CA VAL A 88 7.26 7.53 -14.54
C VAL A 88 7.07 6.51 -15.68
N ALA A 89 7.55 5.26 -15.53
CA ALA A 89 7.56 4.25 -16.60
C ALA A 89 6.52 3.15 -16.41
N GLY A 90 5.91 2.74 -17.53
CA GLY A 90 4.87 1.71 -17.63
C GLY A 90 5.36 0.33 -17.20
N SER A 91 5.09 -0.01 -15.94
CA SER A 91 5.25 -1.39 -15.46
C SER A 91 4.01 -2.18 -15.86
N ASN A 92 4.18 -3.20 -16.71
CA ASN A 92 3.11 -4.13 -17.04
C ASN A 92 2.67 -4.97 -15.83
N SER A 93 3.52 -5.07 -14.80
CA SER A 93 3.20 -5.67 -13.51
C SER A 93 3.04 -4.58 -12.45
N ALA A 94 1.87 -4.52 -11.81
CA ALA A 94 1.69 -3.67 -10.65
C ALA A 94 1.97 -4.46 -9.37
N SER A 95 2.35 -3.77 -8.29
CA SER A 95 2.37 -4.41 -6.98
C SER A 95 0.95 -4.82 -6.58
N ASN A 96 0.84 -5.84 -5.73
CA ASN A 96 -0.46 -6.34 -5.25
C ASN A 96 -1.33 -5.22 -4.64
N MET A 97 -0.66 -4.17 -4.13
CA MET A 97 -1.26 -2.96 -3.62
C MET A 97 -2.21 -2.26 -4.60
N PHE A 98 -1.83 -2.17 -5.87
CA PHE A 98 -2.67 -1.51 -6.89
C PHE A 98 -3.90 -2.36 -7.25
N TYR A 99 -3.78 -3.68 -7.22
CA TYR A 99 -4.92 -4.58 -7.41
C TYR A 99 -5.91 -4.44 -6.26
N ASN A 100 -5.41 -4.40 -5.02
CA ASN A 100 -6.24 -4.19 -3.84
C ASN A 100 -6.97 -2.85 -3.87
N LEU A 101 -6.29 -1.77 -4.27
CA LEU A 101 -6.91 -0.44 -4.43
C LEU A 101 -8.03 -0.46 -5.47
N LEU A 102 -7.79 -1.10 -6.62
CA LEU A 102 -8.80 -1.24 -7.67
C LEU A 102 -9.98 -2.09 -7.18
N PHE A 103 -9.74 -3.11 -6.35
CA PHE A 103 -10.78 -3.92 -5.72
C PHE A 103 -11.67 -3.11 -4.78
N GLY A 104 -11.09 -2.25 -3.95
CA GLY A 104 -11.86 -1.33 -3.11
C GLY A 104 -12.75 -0.41 -3.95
N LEU A 105 -12.19 0.13 -5.03
CA LEU A 105 -12.92 1.02 -5.95
C LEU A 105 -14.09 0.30 -6.63
N PHE A 106 -13.87 -0.91 -7.14
CA PHE A 106 -14.88 -1.68 -7.86
C PHE A 106 -16.04 -2.13 -6.97
N ASN A 107 -15.72 -2.67 -5.80
CA ASN A 107 -16.71 -3.23 -4.88
C ASN A 107 -17.33 -2.18 -3.94
N GLY A 108 -16.90 -0.91 -4.02
CA GLY A 108 -17.33 0.13 -3.08
C GLY A 108 -16.89 -0.14 -1.64
N VAL A 109 -15.78 -0.84 -1.46
CA VAL A 109 -15.27 -1.23 -0.14
C VAL A 109 -14.30 -0.19 0.38
N ASN A 110 -14.50 0.22 1.63
CA ASN A 110 -13.55 1.08 2.34
C ASN A 110 -12.30 0.29 2.75
N LEU A 111 -11.21 0.53 2.03
CA LEU A 111 -9.89 -0.01 2.36
C LEU A 111 -9.18 0.80 3.44
N ASP A 112 -8.22 0.18 4.14
CA ASP A 112 -7.38 0.88 5.12
C ASP A 112 -6.37 1.78 4.40
N PHE A 113 -6.81 2.96 3.97
CA PHE A 113 -5.94 3.97 3.37
C PHE A 113 -4.80 4.38 4.30
N GLY A 114 -5.01 4.33 5.62
CA GLY A 114 -3.96 4.51 6.61
C GLY A 114 -2.86 3.45 6.51
N PHE A 115 -3.23 2.19 6.29
CA PHE A 115 -2.28 1.12 5.98
C PHE A 115 -1.55 1.35 4.66
N VAL A 116 -2.28 1.74 3.61
CA VAL A 116 -1.72 2.00 2.27
C VAL A 116 -0.60 3.03 2.32
N ILE A 117 -0.91 4.20 2.87
CA ILE A 117 0.00 5.34 2.89
C ILE A 117 1.16 5.09 3.86
N TRP A 118 0.90 4.42 4.99
CA TRP A 118 1.96 4.01 5.93
C TRP A 118 2.96 3.04 5.29
N ALA A 119 2.47 2.03 4.56
CA ALA A 119 3.34 1.09 3.86
C ALA A 119 4.17 1.78 2.76
N GLN A 120 3.59 2.75 2.06
CA GLN A 120 4.30 3.55 1.06
C GLN A 120 5.38 4.44 1.70
N LEU A 121 5.08 5.09 2.83
CA LEU A 121 6.04 5.87 3.60
C LEU A 121 7.23 5.01 4.07
N LEU A 122 6.96 3.82 4.59
CA LEU A 122 8.03 2.89 4.98
C LEU A 122 8.91 2.52 3.78
N GLN A 123 8.32 2.24 2.62
CA GLN A 123 9.09 1.95 1.41
C GLN A 123 9.92 3.14 0.92
N SER A 124 9.35 4.35 0.95
CA SER A 124 10.05 5.57 0.50
C SER A 124 11.17 5.98 1.45
N ILE A 125 11.06 5.63 2.73
CA ILE A 125 12.10 5.86 3.74
C ILE A 125 13.19 4.78 3.69
N ILE A 126 12.83 3.53 3.41
CA ILE A 126 13.78 2.41 3.31
C ILE A 126 14.63 2.48 2.02
N ARG A 127 14.05 2.90 0.88
CA ARG A 127 14.77 3.04 -0.39
C ARG A 127 16.02 3.95 -0.38
N PRO A 128 16.03 5.14 0.25
CA PRO A 128 17.21 6.00 0.29
C PRO A 128 18.32 5.55 1.26
N LEU A 129 18.16 4.44 2.00
CA LEU A 129 19.25 3.94 2.88
C LEU A 129 20.49 3.45 2.12
N ASP A 130 20.41 3.22 0.80
CA ASP A 130 21.58 2.93 -0.05
C ASP A 130 22.35 4.21 -0.46
N THR A 131 21.81 5.41 -0.23
CA THR A 131 22.43 6.69 -0.61
C THR A 131 22.27 7.75 0.48
N GLN A 132 23.07 7.60 1.54
CA GLN A 132 23.45 8.61 2.56
C GLN A 132 22.35 9.27 3.44
N LYS A 133 22.58 9.17 4.76
CA LYS A 133 22.12 10.06 5.87
C LYS A 133 20.70 9.93 6.47
N PHE A 134 20.01 8.81 6.32
CA PHE A 134 18.86 8.51 7.21
C PHE A 134 19.04 7.18 7.93
N ARG A 135 19.33 7.20 9.24
CA ARG A 135 19.31 5.99 10.09
C ARG A 135 17.88 5.75 10.56
N VAL A 136 17.16 4.89 9.86
CA VAL A 136 15.85 4.41 10.29
C VAL A 136 16.08 3.30 11.31
N LEU A 137 15.84 3.59 12.59
CA LEU A 137 15.81 2.58 13.63
C LEU A 137 14.42 1.97 13.67
N VAL A 138 14.18 0.91 12.89
CA VAL A 138 13.02 0.03 13.11
C VAL A 138 13.29 -0.74 14.39
N SER A 139 12.70 -0.31 15.50
CA SER A 139 12.83 -1.02 16.78
C SER A 139 11.56 -1.80 17.08
N SER A 140 11.66 -3.12 17.03
CA SER A 140 10.68 -4.03 17.62
C SER A 140 10.96 -4.11 19.13
N ARG A 141 10.28 -3.30 19.95
CA ARG A 141 10.40 -3.44 21.41
C ARG A 141 9.71 -4.73 21.86
N SER A 142 10.49 -5.76 22.20
CA SER A 142 9.99 -6.87 23.03
C SER A 142 9.99 -6.38 24.47
N TRP A 143 8.86 -6.51 25.16
CA TRP A 143 8.81 -6.36 26.60
C TRP A 143 9.11 -7.73 27.21
N SER A 144 10.35 -7.98 27.64
CA SER A 144 10.59 -9.03 28.62
C SER A 144 10.05 -8.53 29.95
N LYS A 145 8.91 -9.08 30.38
CA LYS A 145 8.46 -8.92 31.76
C LYS A 145 9.45 -9.67 32.65
N ASN A 146 10.10 -8.94 33.55
CA ASN A 146 10.75 -9.51 34.72
C ASN A 146 9.69 -10.26 35.54
N ILE A 147 9.93 -11.54 35.80
CA ILE A 147 9.53 -12.25 37.02
C ILE A 147 10.82 -12.84 37.57
#